data_AF-A0A919Z794-F1
#
_entry.id   AF-A0A919Z794-F1
#
_cell.length_a   1.000
_cell.length_b   1.000
_cell.length_c   1.000
_cell.angle_alpha   90.00
_cell.angle_beta   90.00
_cell.angle_gamma   90.00
#
_symmetry.space_group_name_H-M   'P 1'
#
loop_
_entity.id
_entity.type
_entity.pdbx_description
1 polymer ?
#
loop_
_entity_poly.entity_id
_entity_poly.type
_entity_poly.pdbx_seq_one_letter_code
_entity_poly.pdbx_strand_id
1 'polypeptide(L)' 'MRLKQLPGRDMIILGSPRFAHYLMELDLIDEYKITVSPVLIGKGLPLFQGIQEKTHLKLIESKTFDSGALGLVYQAVR' A
#
# COMPACT_ATOMS: atom_id res chain seq x y z
N MET A 1 -16.10 5.60 4.89
CA MET A 1 -17.09 4.53 4.56
C MET A 1 -18.03 4.89 3.41
N ARG A 2 -18.67 6.07 3.38
CA ARG A 2 -19.69 6.41 2.35
C ARG A 2 -19.24 6.18 0.90
N LEU A 3 -18.02 6.56 0.52
CA LEU A 3 -17.50 6.35 -0.84
C LEU A 3 -17.28 4.86 -1.17
N LYS A 4 -16.81 4.05 -0.21
CA LYS A 4 -16.63 2.60 -0.39
C LYS A 4 -17.96 1.85 -0.63
N GLN A 5 -19.09 2.45 -0.26
CA GLN A 5 -20.42 1.85 -0.42
C GLN A 5 -21.07 2.21 -1.77
N LEU A 6 -20.50 3.16 -2.52
CA LEU A 6 -21.03 3.54 -3.82
C LEU A 6 -20.66 2.49 -4.86
N PRO A 7 -21.56 2.16 -5.80
CA PRO A 7 -21.19 1.37 -6.96
C PRO A 7 -20.13 2.13 -7.77
N GLY A 8 -19.03 1.45 -8.10
CA GLY A 8 -17.89 2.07 -8.76
C GLY A 8 -16.73 1.10 -8.94
N ARG A 9 -15.67 1.58 -9.61
CA ARG A 9 -14.39 0.85 -9.74
C ARG A 9 -13.49 1.16 -8.54
N ASP A 10 -12.31 0.55 -8.52
CA ASP A 10 -11.30 0.76 -7.49
C ASP A 10 -10.95 2.24 -7.31
N MET A 11 -10.73 2.64 -6.06
CA MET A 11 -10.21 3.95 -5.71
C MET A 11 -8.70 3.85 -5.50
N ILE A 12 -7.93 4.57 -6.31
CA ILE A 12 -6.47 4.58 -6.23
C ILE A 12 -6.01 5.82 -5.48
N ILE A 13 -5.16 5.61 -4.48
CA ILE A 13 -4.43 6.68 -3.80
C ILE A 13 -3.18 6.98 -4.63
N LEU A 14 -3.21 8.02 -5.46
CA LEU A 14 -2.02 8.49 -6.20
C LEU A 14 -1.03 9.24 -5.30
N GLY A 15 -1.50 9.72 -4.14
CA GLY A 15 -0.76 10.52 -3.17
C GLY A 15 -1.73 11.33 -2.29
N SER A 16 -1.29 12.03 -1.24
CA SER A 16 0.08 12.12 -0.70
C SER A 16 0.38 10.98 0.29
N PRO A 17 1.65 10.71 0.60
CA PRO A 17 2.02 9.73 1.63
C PRO A 17 1.30 9.93 2.97
N ARG A 18 1.09 11.19 3.39
CA ARG A 18 0.32 11.51 4.61
C ARG A 18 -1.13 11.02 4.54
N PHE A 19 -1.77 11.11 3.38
CA PHE A 19 -3.13 10.61 3.20
C PHE A 19 -3.17 9.08 3.24
N ALA A 20 -2.19 8.42 2.61
CA ALA A 20 -2.04 6.98 2.71
C ALA A 20 -1.84 6.53 4.17
N HIS A 21 -0.97 7.19 4.93
CA HIS A 21 -0.75 6.92 6.36
C HIS A 21 -2.03 7.08 7.19
N TYR A 22 -2.80 8.15 6.95
CA TYR A 22 -4.09 8.35 7.62
C TYR A 22 -5.08 7.22 7.33
N LEU A 23 -5.13 6.72 6.09
CA LEU A 23 -5.98 5.59 5.74
C LEU A 23 -5.46 4.25 6.27
N MET A 24 -4.13 4.09 6.44
CA MET A 24 -3.56 2.94 7.14
C MET A 24 -3.97 2.92 8.60
N GLU A 25 -3.93 4.06 9.29
CA GLU A 25 -4.33 4.19 10.70
C GLU A 25 -5.81 3.86 10.91
N LEU A 26 -6.66 4.21 9.95
CA LEU A 26 -8.09 3.87 9.96
C LEU A 26 -8.40 2.44 9.47
N ASP A 27 -7.38 1.64 9.13
CA ASP A 27 -7.52 0.33 8.52
C ASP A 27 -8.47 0.33 7.30
N LEU A 28 -8.28 1.29 6.39
CA LEU A 28 -9.12 1.49 5.21
C LEU A 28 -8.45 1.10 3.89
N ILE A 29 -7.21 0.63 3.89
CA ILE A 29 -6.53 0.18 2.68
C ILE A 29 -6.81 -1.31 2.45
N ASP A 30 -7.36 -1.66 1.30
CA ASP A 30 -7.70 -3.05 0.97
C ASP A 30 -6.58 -3.74 0.16
N GLU A 31 -5.84 -2.98 -0.64
CA GLU A 31 -4.76 -3.46 -1.49
C GLU A 31 -3.55 -2.52 -1.42
N TYR A 32 -2.35 -3.10 -1.30
CA TYR A 32 -1.07 -2.41 -1.30
C TYR A 32 -0.29 -2.77 -2.55
N LYS A 33 -0.09 -1.79 -3.44
CA LYS A 33 0.82 -1.88 -4.58
C LYS A 33 2.17 -1.28 -4.20
N ILE A 34 3.17 -2.11 -3.97
CA ILE A 34 4.48 -1.72 -3.44
C ILE A 34 5.53 -1.96 -4.51
N THR A 35 6.36 -0.95 -4.76
CA THR A 35 7.58 -1.12 -5.57
C THR A 35 8.80 -1.07 -4.68
N VAL A 36 9.61 -2.13 -4.69
CA VAL A 36 10.89 -2.20 -3.99
C VAL A 36 12.00 -1.93 -4.98
N SER A 37 12.67 -0.79 -4.84
CA SER A 37 13.82 -0.43 -5.67
C SER A 37 15.11 -0.99 -5.06
N PRO A 38 16.07 -1.45 -5.88
CA PRO A 38 17.35 -2.01 -5.41
C PRO A 38 18.32 -0.91 -4.98
N VAL A 39 17.94 -0.10 -3.99
CA VAL A 39 18.70 1.04 -3.48
C VAL A 39 18.48 1.24 -1.99
N LEU A 40 19.54 1.63 -1.27
CA LEU A 40 19.47 2.02 0.14
C LEU A 40 19.60 3.54 0.24
N ILE A 41 18.52 4.22 0.66
CA ILE A 41 18.46 5.70 0.70
C ILE A 41 18.88 6.31 2.06
N GLY A 42 19.08 5.48 3.09
CA GLY A 42 19.50 5.91 4.43
C GLY A 42 18.38 6.55 5.25
N LYS A 43 17.84 7.70 4.81
CA LYS A 43 16.77 8.44 5.50
C LYS A 43 15.72 8.91 4.50
N GLY A 44 14.47 8.98 4.94
CA GLY A 44 13.34 9.41 4.12
C GLY A 44 12.02 9.24 4.86
N LEU A 45 10.93 9.45 4.14
CA LEU A 45 9.60 9.21 4.68
C LEU A 45 9.30 7.70 4.66
N PRO A 46 8.94 7.07 5.79
CA PRO A 46 8.56 5.67 5.82
C PRO A 46 7.33 5.40 4.96
N LEU A 47 7.33 4.28 4.22
CA LEU A 47 6.17 3.83 3.46
C LEU A 47 4.98 3.51 4.40
N PHE A 48 5.26 2.80 5.48
CA PHE A 48 4.28 2.40 6.48
C PHE A 48 4.40 3.24 7.75
N GLN A 49 3.27 3.78 8.20
CA GLN A 49 3.16 4.57 9.42
C GLN A 49 1.72 4.49 9.93
N GLY A 50 1.53 4.62 11.25
CA GLY A 50 0.20 4.65 11.87
C GLY A 50 -0.48 3.29 12.01
N ILE A 51 0.23 2.19 11.78
CA ILE A 51 -0.30 0.83 11.98
C ILE A 51 -0.32 0.53 13.48
N GLN A 52 -1.52 0.48 14.08
CA GLN A 52 -1.72 0.21 15.51
C GLN A 52 -1.70 -1.29 15.83
N GLU A 53 -2.36 -2.08 14.98
CA GLU A 53 -2.51 -3.52 15.12
C GLU A 53 -1.87 -4.26 13.95
N LYS A 54 -1.53 -5.54 14.14
CA LYS A 54 -0.93 -6.35 13.09
C LYS A 54 -1.92 -6.57 11.93
N THR A 55 -1.62 -5.99 10.77
CA THR A 55 -2.34 -6.30 9.51
C THR A 55 -1.67 -7.47 8.80
N HIS A 56 -2.42 -8.55 8.58
CA HIS A 56 -1.97 -9.66 7.76
C HIS A 56 -2.13 -9.32 6.27
N LEU A 57 -1.13 -9.62 5.45
CA LEU A 57 -1.15 -9.38 4.02
C LEU A 57 -1.02 -10.71 3.26
N LYS A 58 -1.79 -10.85 2.19
CA LYS A 58 -1.70 -11.96 1.23
C LYS A 58 -1.10 -11.45 -0.07
N LEU A 59 -0.03 -12.10 -0.54
CA LEU A 59 0.54 -11.80 -1.86
C LEU A 59 -0.45 -12.20 -2.95
N ILE A 60 -0.77 -11.27 -3.83
CA ILE A 60 -1.65 -11.48 -5.00
C ILE A 60 -0.81 -11.55 -6.27
N GLU A 61 0.18 -10.66 -6.42
CA GLU A 61 1.05 -10.61 -7.59
C GLU A 61 2.48 -10.21 -7.18
N SER A 62 3.47 -10.80 -7.85
CA SER A 62 4.87 -10.39 -7.78
C SER A 62 5.46 -10.37 -9.17
N LYS A 63 6.16 -9.28 -9.51
CA LYS A 63 6.83 -9.08 -10.79
C LYS A 63 8.19 -8.44 -10.58
N THR A 64 9.22 -8.99 -11.21
CA THR A 64 10.52 -8.32 -11.33
C THR A 64 10.54 -7.54 -12.64
N PHE A 65 10.97 -6.27 -12.59
CA PHE A 65 11.18 -5.45 -13.76
C PHE A 65 12.63 -5.55 -14.23
N ASP A 66 12.90 -5.24 -15.50
CA ASP A 66 14.26 -5.25 -16.07
C ASP A 66 15.22 -4.29 -15.34
N SER A 67 14.69 -3.29 -14.65
CA SER A 67 15.45 -2.38 -13.78
C SER A 67 15.94 -3.03 -12.48
N GLY A 68 15.55 -4.27 -12.18
CA GLY A 68 15.79 -4.95 -10.91
C GLY A 68 14.83 -4.56 -9.80
N ALA A 69 13.87 -3.66 -10.05
CA ALA A 69 12.82 -3.34 -9.10
C ALA A 69 11.81 -4.50 -8.99
N LEU A 70 11.23 -4.68 -7.81
CA LEU A 70 10.15 -5.63 -7.56
C LEU A 70 8.82 -4.88 -7.43
N GLY A 71 7.85 -5.20 -8.27
CA GLY A 71 6.45 -4.81 -8.12
C GLY A 71 5.70 -5.90 -7.36
N LEU A 72 5.04 -5.52 -6.28
CA LEU A 72 4.29 -6.42 -5.40
C LEU A 72 2.88 -5.89 -5.21
N VAL A 73 1.89 -6.78 -5.32
CA VAL A 73 0.49 -6.49 -4.99
C VAL A 73 0.09 -7.38 -3.81
N TYR A 74 -0.29 -6.76 -2.71
CA TYR A 74 -0.77 -7.44 -1.51
C TYR A 74 -2.20 -7.04 -1.20
N GLN A 75 -3.02 -8.01 -0.78
CA GLN A 75 -4.35 -7.74 -0.24
C GLN A 75 -4.32 -7.83 1.28
N ALA A 76 -4.99 -6.90 1.96
CA ALA A 76 -5.21 -6.98 3.40
C ALA A 76 -6.14 -8.15 3.73
N VAL A 77 -5.74 -8.99 4.67
CA VAL A 77 -6.54 -10.11 5.20
C VAL A 77 -7.22 -9.60 6.47
N ARG A 78 -8.55 -9.52 6.43
CA ARG A 78 -9.43 -9.14 7.54
C ARG A 78 -10.45 -10.23 7.79
#